data_AF-A0A238J824-F1
#
_entry.id   AF-A0A238J824-F1
#
_cell.length_a   1.000
_cell.length_b   1.000
_cell.length_c   1.000
_cell.angle_alpha   90.00
_cell.angle_beta   90.00
_cell.angle_gamma   90.00
#
_symmetry.space_group_name_H-M   'P 1'
#
loop_
_entity.id
_entity.type
_entity.pdbx_description
1 polymer ?
#
loop_
_entity_poly.entity_id
_entity_poly.type
_entity_poly.pdbx_seq_one_letter_code
_entity_poly.pdbx_strand_id
1 'polypeptide(L)'
;MASDTHAAQAVSSCVDSHGSAVGMPQLCGDWIGNQVFWLVITLVVIFLVLSRIALPRIASVLAERQGTITNDIAAAEDLKRKAEEAEAAYEKALADARAEAQNIAQATRDEIKAELDVALEKADAEIAAKAAESEKAIADIRASALENVETVAKDTAEAIVAALGGKADGAKVAAAVAERMKG
;
A
#
# COMPACT_ATOMS: atom_id res chain seq x y z
N MET A 1 -26.40 -68.33 -94.35
CA MET A 1 -27.74 -67.99 -93.85
C MET A 1 -27.73 -68.26 -92.36
N ALA A 2 -27.53 -67.20 -91.59
CA ALA A 2 -27.40 -67.23 -90.14
C ALA A 2 -28.77 -67.40 -89.48
N SER A 3 -28.84 -68.21 -88.45
CA SER A 3 -29.96 -68.23 -87.49
C SER A 3 -29.40 -68.70 -86.16
N ASP A 4 -28.78 -67.77 -85.44
CA ASP A 4 -28.46 -67.92 -84.02
C ASP A 4 -29.74 -67.69 -83.22
N THR A 5 -30.33 -68.77 -82.71
CA THR A 5 -31.39 -68.71 -81.69
C THR A 5 -30.74 -68.76 -80.31
N HIS A 6 -30.45 -67.59 -79.76
CA HIS A 6 -30.13 -67.45 -78.33
C HIS A 6 -31.37 -67.84 -77.51
N ALA A 7 -31.35 -69.00 -76.89
CA ALA A 7 -32.29 -69.35 -75.84
C ALA A 7 -32.10 -68.36 -74.68
N ALA A 8 -33.12 -67.55 -74.41
CA ALA A 8 -33.16 -66.62 -73.29
C ALA A 8 -33.17 -67.42 -71.98
N GLN A 9 -32.00 -67.63 -71.38
CA GLN A 9 -31.87 -68.12 -70.01
C GLN A 9 -32.35 -67.03 -69.05
N ALA A 10 -33.37 -67.34 -68.24
CA ALA A 10 -33.77 -66.48 -67.15
C ALA A 10 -32.59 -66.30 -66.18
N VAL A 11 -32.20 -65.04 -65.95
CA VAL A 11 -31.00 -64.68 -65.17
C VAL A 11 -31.22 -64.84 -63.66
N SER A 12 -32.47 -64.89 -63.19
CA SER A 12 -32.86 -65.11 -61.78
C SER A 12 -34.33 -65.54 -61.70
N SER A 13 -34.73 -66.22 -60.61
CA SER A 13 -36.13 -66.55 -60.32
C SER A 13 -37.06 -65.33 -60.15
N CYS A 14 -36.49 -64.13 -60.13
CA CYS A 14 -37.17 -62.88 -59.82
C CYS A 14 -37.21 -61.88 -60.98
N VAL A 15 -36.79 -62.32 -62.17
CA VAL A 15 -36.83 -61.55 -63.42
C VAL A 15 -37.49 -62.42 -64.49
N ASP A 16 -38.47 -61.88 -65.21
CA ASP A 16 -39.14 -62.62 -66.29
C ASP A 16 -38.28 -62.72 -67.56
N SER A 17 -38.77 -63.42 -68.57
CA SER A 17 -38.08 -63.60 -69.86
C SER A 17 -37.88 -62.30 -70.65
N HIS A 18 -38.51 -61.20 -70.23
CA HIS A 18 -38.40 -59.86 -70.83
C HIS A 18 -37.56 -58.90 -69.99
N GLY A 19 -36.94 -59.37 -68.90
CA GLY A 19 -36.12 -58.54 -68.02
C GLY A 19 -36.93 -57.72 -67.01
N SER A 20 -38.24 -57.95 -66.90
CA SER A 20 -39.12 -57.24 -65.97
C SER A 20 -39.21 -57.94 -64.62
N ALA A 21 -39.37 -57.13 -63.59
CA ALA A 21 -39.54 -57.53 -62.20
C ALA A 21 -40.75 -58.44 -61.98
N VAL A 22 -40.56 -59.65 -61.45
CA VAL A 22 -41.66 -60.52 -61.00
C VAL A 22 -41.89 -60.27 -59.50
N GLY A 23 -43.06 -59.72 -59.15
CA GLY A 23 -43.41 -59.40 -57.75
C GLY A 23 -42.71 -58.17 -57.21
N MET A 24 -42.28 -58.22 -55.94
CA MET A 24 -41.45 -57.18 -55.30
C MET A 24 -39.97 -57.61 -55.38
N PRO A 25 -39.20 -57.10 -56.36
CA PRO A 25 -37.83 -57.59 -56.63
C PRO A 25 -36.89 -57.45 -55.43
N GLN A 26 -37.15 -56.49 -54.55
CA GLN A 26 -36.36 -56.20 -53.35
C GLN A 26 -36.42 -57.29 -52.27
N LEU A 27 -37.39 -58.21 -52.33
CA LEU A 27 -37.55 -59.32 -51.36
C LEU A 27 -37.14 -60.68 -51.93
N CYS A 28 -36.57 -60.70 -53.13
CA CYS A 28 -36.12 -61.92 -53.77
C CYS A 28 -34.88 -62.52 -53.08
N GLY A 29 -34.99 -63.79 -52.65
CA GLY A 29 -33.90 -64.50 -51.96
C GLY A 29 -32.60 -64.61 -52.75
N ASP A 30 -32.67 -64.69 -54.08
CA ASP A 30 -31.49 -64.81 -54.96
C ASP A 30 -30.55 -63.59 -54.86
N TRP A 31 -31.06 -62.40 -54.54
CA TRP A 31 -30.27 -61.16 -54.47
C TRP A 31 -29.78 -60.84 -53.05
N ILE A 32 -30.40 -61.42 -52.02
CA ILE A 32 -30.10 -61.12 -50.60
C ILE A 32 -28.63 -61.45 -50.26
N GLY A 33 -28.09 -62.55 -50.78
CA GLY A 33 -26.70 -62.94 -50.49
C GLY A 33 -25.67 -61.91 -50.97
N ASN A 34 -25.84 -61.38 -52.19
CA ASN A 34 -24.96 -60.34 -52.73
C ASN A 34 -25.10 -59.01 -51.97
N GLN A 35 -26.34 -58.64 -51.60
CA GLN A 35 -26.60 -57.42 -50.85
C GLN A 35 -25.99 -57.47 -49.44
N VAL A 36 -26.11 -58.61 -48.74
CA VAL A 36 -25.50 -58.84 -47.43
C VAL A 36 -23.97 -58.82 -47.53
N PHE A 37 -23.39 -59.42 -48.57
CA PHE A 37 -21.94 -59.41 -48.78
C PHE A 37 -21.39 -57.97 -48.88
N TRP A 38 -21.97 -57.13 -49.73
CA TRP A 38 -21.55 -55.73 -49.86
C TRP A 38 -21.89 -54.89 -48.63
N LEU A 39 -22.99 -55.18 -47.93
CA LEU A 39 -23.31 -54.53 -46.66
C LEU A 39 -22.21 -54.81 -45.63
N VAL A 40 -21.78 -56.06 -45.47
CA VAL A 40 -20.72 -56.43 -44.53
C VAL A 40 -19.40 -55.75 -44.92
N ILE A 41 -19.04 -55.77 -46.20
CA ILE A 41 -17.81 -55.10 -46.68
C ILE A 41 -17.86 -53.59 -46.38
N THR A 42 -18.94 -52.92 -46.75
CA THR A 42 -19.08 -51.47 -46.53
C THR A 42 -19.12 -51.11 -45.06
N LEU A 43 -19.78 -51.92 -44.23
CA LEU A 43 -19.79 -51.77 -42.77
C LEU A 43 -18.37 -51.89 -42.18
N VAL A 44 -17.60 -52.90 -42.60
CA VAL A 44 -16.22 -53.09 -42.15
C VAL A 44 -15.34 -51.91 -42.59
N VAL A 45 -15.47 -51.46 -43.84
CA VAL A 45 -14.72 -50.30 -44.35
C VAL A 45 -15.05 -49.04 -43.53
N ILE A 46 -16.33 -48.74 -43.30
CA ILE A 46 -16.76 -47.60 -42.48
C ILE A 46 -16.24 -47.75 -41.04
N PHE A 47 -16.34 -48.94 -40.45
CA PHE A 47 -15.82 -49.21 -39.11
C PHE A 47 -14.31 -48.96 -39.01
N LEU A 48 -13.53 -49.39 -40.00
CA LEU A 48 -12.09 -49.14 -40.05
C LEU A 48 -11.78 -47.65 -40.22
N VAL A 49 -12.53 -46.92 -41.05
CA VAL A 49 -12.37 -45.47 -41.20
C VAL A 49 -12.69 -44.75 -39.90
N LEU A 50 -13.80 -45.09 -39.23
CA LEU A 50 -14.18 -44.45 -37.98
C LEU A 50 -13.18 -44.76 -36.87
N SER A 51 -12.82 -46.03 -36.69
CA SER A 51 -11.89 -46.46 -35.63
C SER A 51 -10.47 -45.94 -35.83
N ARG A 52 -10.00 -45.87 -37.07
CA ARG A 52 -8.60 -45.54 -37.37
C ARG A 52 -8.35 -44.09 -37.73
N ILE A 53 -9.37 -43.34 -38.15
CA ILE A 53 -9.23 -41.95 -38.62
C ILE A 53 -10.14 -40.99 -37.82
N ALA A 54 -11.45 -41.23 -37.78
CA ALA A 54 -12.38 -40.26 -37.21
C ALA A 54 -12.25 -40.14 -35.67
N LEU A 55 -12.33 -41.26 -34.95
CA LEU A 55 -12.19 -41.31 -33.50
C LEU A 55 -10.84 -40.78 -33.00
N PRO A 56 -9.67 -41.16 -33.54
CA PRO A 56 -8.40 -40.63 -33.06
C PRO A 56 -8.26 -39.12 -33.28
N ARG A 57 -8.83 -38.55 -34.35
CA ARG A 57 -8.82 -37.09 -34.54
C ARG A 57 -9.71 -36.35 -33.54
N ILE A 58 -10.86 -36.92 -33.17
CA ILE A 58 -11.71 -36.33 -32.13
C ILE A 58 -11.00 -36.41 -30.77
N ALA A 59 -10.37 -37.55 -30.48
CA ALA A 59 -9.60 -37.74 -29.25
C ALA A 59 -8.43 -36.75 -29.13
N SER A 60 -7.71 -36.46 -30.23
CA SER A 60 -6.62 -35.49 -30.21
C SER A 60 -7.11 -34.07 -29.91
N VAL A 61 -8.23 -33.64 -30.49
CA VAL A 61 -8.82 -32.31 -30.21
C VAL A 61 -9.30 -32.21 -28.77
N LEU A 62 -9.90 -33.29 -28.24
CA LEU A 62 -10.35 -33.31 -26.84
C LEU A 62 -9.16 -33.23 -25.88
N ALA A 63 -8.09 -33.99 -26.17
CA ALA A 63 -6.86 -33.97 -25.38
C ALA A 63 -6.17 -32.59 -25.42
N GLU A 64 -6.13 -31.95 -26.59
CA GLU A 64 -5.59 -30.58 -26.74
C GLU A 64 -6.39 -29.59 -25.89
N ARG A 65 -7.73 -29.61 -25.99
CA ARG A 65 -8.59 -28.73 -25.17
C ARG A 65 -8.41 -28.97 -23.68
N GLN A 66 -8.36 -30.24 -23.26
CA GLN A 66 -8.15 -30.58 -21.85
C GLN A 66 -6.76 -30.11 -21.38
N GLY A 67 -5.73 -30.26 -22.22
CA GLY A 67 -4.39 -29.75 -21.96
C GLY A 67 -4.36 -28.24 -21.80
N THR A 68 -4.97 -27.49 -22.71
CA THR A 68 -5.06 -26.03 -22.64
C THR A 68 -5.80 -25.58 -21.38
N ILE A 69 -6.96 -26.16 -21.08
CA ILE A 69 -7.73 -25.83 -19.87
C ILE A 69 -6.90 -26.09 -18.62
N THR A 70 -6.24 -27.24 -18.53
CA THR A 70 -5.42 -27.59 -17.36
C THR A 70 -4.24 -26.63 -17.20
N ASN A 71 -3.59 -26.28 -18.32
CA ASN A 71 -2.49 -25.31 -18.32
C ASN A 71 -2.96 -23.91 -17.90
N ASP A 72 -4.11 -23.47 -18.40
CA ASP A 72 -4.68 -22.17 -18.06
C ASP A 72 -5.09 -22.10 -16.58
N ILE A 73 -5.66 -23.19 -16.05
CA ILE A 73 -5.97 -23.31 -14.61
C ILE A 73 -4.69 -23.24 -13.78
N ALA A 74 -3.65 -24.02 -14.14
CA ALA A 74 -2.38 -24.00 -13.41
C ALA A 74 -1.72 -22.60 -13.46
N ALA A 75 -1.74 -21.94 -14.62
CA ALA A 75 -1.25 -20.57 -14.76
C ALA A 75 -2.05 -19.58 -13.92
N ALA A 76 -3.39 -19.71 -13.86
CA ALA A 76 -4.24 -18.87 -13.04
C ALA A 76 -3.99 -19.07 -11.54
N GLU A 77 -3.80 -20.32 -11.09
CA GLU A 77 -3.46 -20.64 -9.70
C GLU A 77 -2.09 -20.09 -9.30
N ASP A 78 -1.09 -20.21 -10.19
CA ASP A 78 0.24 -19.64 -9.96
C ASP A 78 0.21 -18.11 -9.90
N LEU A 79 -0.57 -17.45 -10.77
CA LEU A 79 -0.76 -16.00 -10.72
C LEU A 79 -1.49 -15.57 -9.45
N LYS A 80 -2.50 -16.32 -9.02
CA LYS A 80 -3.22 -16.08 -7.76
C LYS A 80 -2.27 -16.20 -6.56
N ARG A 81 -1.47 -17.26 -6.49
CA ARG A 81 -0.47 -17.44 -5.43
C ARG A 81 0.52 -16.28 -5.39
N LYS A 82 1.05 -15.86 -6.55
CA LYS A 82 1.97 -14.71 -6.63
C LYS A 82 1.29 -13.41 -6.18
N ALA A 83 0.01 -13.22 -6.49
CA ALA A 83 -0.73 -12.05 -6.05
C ALA A 83 -0.91 -12.05 -4.51
N GLU A 84 -1.28 -13.19 -3.92
CA GLU A 84 -1.41 -13.35 -2.47
C GLU A 84 -0.06 -13.14 -1.75
N GLU A 85 1.04 -13.67 -2.30
CA GLU A 85 2.39 -13.45 -1.77
C GLU A 85 2.80 -11.97 -1.85
N ALA A 86 2.51 -11.30 -2.96
CA ALA A 86 2.79 -9.88 -3.14
C ALA A 86 1.94 -9.00 -2.22
N GLU A 87 0.67 -9.35 -2.02
CA GLU A 87 -0.23 -8.67 -1.08
C GLU A 87 0.27 -8.80 0.35
N ALA A 88 0.62 -10.01 0.79
CA ALA A 88 1.19 -10.24 2.12
C ALA A 88 2.52 -9.48 2.34
N ALA A 89 3.39 -9.44 1.32
CA ALA A 89 4.64 -8.67 1.38
C ALA A 89 4.38 -7.17 1.46
N TYR A 90 3.40 -6.66 0.69
CA TYR A 90 2.99 -5.26 0.72
C TYR A 90 2.39 -4.86 2.07
N GLU A 91 1.48 -5.66 2.62
CA GLU A 91 0.88 -5.41 3.93
C GLU A 91 1.93 -5.41 5.05
N LYS A 92 2.89 -6.35 4.99
CA LYS A 92 4.02 -6.38 5.92
C LYS A 92 4.87 -5.11 5.80
N ALA A 93 5.26 -4.72 4.58
CA ALA A 93 6.05 -3.51 4.37
C ALA A 93 5.31 -2.25 4.85
N LEU A 94 3.99 -2.19 4.68
CA LEU A 94 3.17 -1.09 5.19
C LEU A 94 3.11 -1.06 6.72
N ALA A 95 3.00 -2.23 7.37
CA ALA A 95 3.02 -2.35 8.82
C ALA A 95 4.39 -1.93 9.39
N ASP A 96 5.47 -2.42 8.80
CA ASP A 96 6.85 -2.09 9.18
C ASP A 96 7.12 -0.58 9.03
N ALA A 97 6.72 0.02 7.89
CA ALA A 97 6.86 1.45 7.66
C ALA A 97 6.05 2.31 8.67
N ARG A 98 4.85 1.86 9.05
CA ARG A 98 4.05 2.55 10.08
C ARG A 98 4.69 2.45 11.46
N ALA A 99 5.24 1.29 11.81
CA ALA A 99 5.95 1.10 13.07
C ALA A 99 7.22 1.96 13.12
N GLU A 100 7.99 1.99 12.03
CA GLU A 100 9.20 2.82 11.92
C GLU A 100 8.87 4.31 12.00
N ALA A 101 7.81 4.77 11.32
CA ALA A 101 7.35 6.16 11.42
C ALA A 101 6.95 6.54 12.85
N GLN A 102 6.28 5.64 13.59
CA GLN A 102 5.94 5.87 15.00
C GLN A 102 7.18 5.92 15.88
N ASN A 103 8.16 5.03 15.65
CA ASN A 103 9.41 5.02 16.38
C ASN A 103 10.21 6.31 16.16
N ILE A 104 10.32 6.76 14.90
CA ILE A 104 10.97 8.04 14.56
C ILE A 104 10.24 9.20 15.25
N ALA A 105 8.91 9.25 15.16
CA ALA A 105 8.14 10.31 15.80
C ALA A 105 8.29 10.36 17.32
N GLN A 106 8.41 9.19 17.98
CA GLN A 106 8.68 9.11 19.42
C GLN A 106 10.10 9.56 19.74
N ALA A 107 11.11 9.02 19.03
CA ALA A 107 12.51 9.39 19.23
C ALA A 107 12.74 10.89 19.06
N THR A 108 12.20 11.51 17.99
CA THR A 108 12.30 12.95 17.77
C THR A 108 11.58 13.75 18.86
N ARG A 109 10.43 13.29 19.37
CA ARG A 109 9.76 13.97 20.49
C ARG A 109 10.61 13.94 21.75
N ASP A 110 11.27 12.83 22.03
CA ASP A 110 12.09 12.68 23.23
C ASP A 110 13.41 13.45 23.11
N GLU A 111 14.01 13.50 21.92
CA GLU A 111 15.16 14.37 21.62
C GLU A 111 14.81 15.85 21.79
N ILE A 112 13.69 16.30 21.20
CA ILE A 112 13.22 17.70 21.34
C ILE A 112 12.96 18.06 22.81
N LYS A 113 12.37 17.15 23.60
CA LYS A 113 12.16 17.40 25.04
C LYS A 113 13.49 17.56 25.77
N ALA A 114 14.46 16.68 25.51
CA ALA A 114 15.78 16.77 26.13
C ALA A 114 16.49 18.10 25.76
N GLU A 115 16.43 18.51 24.50
CA GLU A 115 16.97 19.81 24.06
C GLU A 115 16.24 20.99 24.71
N LEU A 116 14.92 20.90 24.83
CA LEU A 116 14.11 21.92 25.49
C LEU A 116 14.47 22.05 26.97
N ASP A 117 14.63 20.94 27.68
CA ASP A 117 14.99 20.93 29.10
C ASP A 117 16.37 21.60 29.30
N VAL A 118 17.36 21.28 28.45
CA VAL A 118 18.68 21.94 28.48
C VAL A 118 18.57 23.44 28.19
N ALA A 119 17.75 23.82 27.21
CA ALA A 119 17.55 25.23 26.87
C ALA A 119 16.85 25.99 28.00
N LEU A 120 15.89 25.37 28.68
CA LEU A 120 15.20 25.93 29.84
C LEU A 120 16.16 26.11 31.02
N GLU A 121 16.95 25.09 31.37
CA GLU A 121 17.95 25.19 32.45
C GLU A 121 18.95 26.34 32.18
N LYS A 122 19.40 26.48 30.94
CA LYS A 122 20.29 27.57 30.54
C LYS A 122 19.60 28.93 30.65
N ALA A 123 18.37 29.05 30.15
CA ALA A 123 17.60 30.29 30.21
C ALA A 123 17.35 30.70 31.67
N ASP A 124 16.98 29.77 32.54
CA ASP A 124 16.76 30.02 33.97
C ASP A 124 18.05 30.49 34.67
N ALA A 125 19.20 29.88 34.34
CA ALA A 125 20.49 30.32 34.86
C ALA A 125 20.85 31.75 34.41
N GLU A 126 20.62 32.09 33.14
CA GLU A 126 20.85 33.44 32.61
C GLU A 126 19.91 34.47 33.23
N ILE A 127 18.62 34.12 33.40
CA ILE A 127 17.63 34.97 34.08
C ILE A 127 18.04 35.22 35.53
N ALA A 128 18.44 34.17 36.27
CA ALA A 128 18.87 34.29 37.66
C ALA A 128 20.12 35.17 37.80
N ALA A 129 21.10 35.01 36.92
CA ALA A 129 22.30 35.84 36.90
C ALA A 129 21.97 37.32 36.64
N LYS A 130 21.11 37.59 35.66
CA LYS A 130 20.69 38.96 35.30
C LYS A 130 19.81 39.61 36.38
N ALA A 131 18.98 38.82 37.06
CA ALA A 131 18.21 39.27 38.22
C ALA A 131 19.16 39.69 39.35
N ALA A 132 20.14 38.86 39.70
CA ALA A 132 21.13 39.18 40.73
C ALA A 132 21.99 40.41 40.40
N GLU A 133 22.35 40.59 39.12
CA GLU A 133 23.05 41.80 38.65
C GLU A 133 22.17 43.05 38.80
N SER A 134 20.90 42.95 38.38
CA SER A 134 19.95 44.04 38.50
C SER A 134 19.68 44.43 39.96
N GLU A 135 19.58 43.44 40.86
CA GLU A 135 19.43 43.68 42.30
C GLU A 135 20.63 44.42 42.89
N LYS A 136 21.86 44.07 42.49
CA LYS A 136 23.07 44.81 42.90
C LYS A 136 23.04 46.24 42.39
N ALA A 137 22.74 46.44 41.11
CA ALA A 137 22.66 47.78 40.53
C ALA A 137 21.60 48.65 41.24
N ILE A 138 20.44 48.06 41.56
CA ILE A 138 19.38 48.75 42.34
C ILE A 138 19.88 49.10 43.75
N ALA A 139 20.60 48.19 44.42
CA ALA A 139 21.17 48.44 45.74
C ALA A 139 22.20 49.58 45.72
N ASP A 140 23.07 49.61 44.72
CA ASP A 140 24.08 50.66 44.54
C ASP A 140 23.45 52.02 44.23
N ILE A 141 22.43 52.05 43.36
CA ILE A 141 21.64 53.25 43.06
C ILE A 141 20.95 53.74 44.33
N ARG A 142 20.39 52.84 45.15
CA ARG A 142 19.73 53.20 46.40
C ARG A 142 20.72 53.77 47.41
N ALA A 143 21.90 53.20 47.55
CA ALA A 143 22.96 53.71 48.42
C ALA A 143 23.42 55.10 47.97
N SER A 144 23.70 55.27 46.68
CA SER A 144 24.11 56.55 46.09
C SER A 144 23.01 57.61 46.23
N ALA A 145 21.75 57.24 46.05
CA ALA A 145 20.61 58.14 46.25
C ALA A 145 20.50 58.62 47.69
N LEU A 146 20.73 57.75 48.68
CA LEU A 146 20.73 58.14 50.10
C LEU A 146 21.86 59.13 50.42
N GLU A 147 23.06 58.92 49.88
CA GLU A 147 24.20 59.83 50.06
C GLU A 147 23.93 61.20 49.40
N ASN A 148 23.38 61.20 48.18
CA ASN A 148 22.99 62.42 47.49
C ASN A 148 21.88 63.18 48.25
N VAL A 149 20.90 62.46 48.82
CA VAL A 149 19.85 63.07 49.66
C VAL A 149 20.46 63.70 50.92
N GLU A 150 21.41 63.02 51.59
CA GLU A 150 22.10 63.57 52.76
C GLU A 150 22.85 64.86 52.41
N THR A 151 23.56 64.88 51.28
CA THR A 151 24.30 66.05 50.79
C THR A 151 23.35 67.22 50.49
N VAL A 152 22.29 66.96 49.69
CA VAL A 152 21.28 67.98 49.34
C VAL A 152 20.57 68.51 50.60
N ALA A 153 20.28 67.64 51.58
CA ALA A 153 19.65 68.03 52.84
C ALA A 153 20.56 68.93 53.69
N LYS A 154 21.87 68.65 53.75
CA LYS A 154 22.85 69.53 54.41
C LYS A 154 22.93 70.88 53.72
N ASP A 155 23.12 70.89 52.40
CA ASP A 155 23.24 72.11 51.60
C ASP A 155 21.98 72.99 51.72
N THR A 156 20.78 72.38 51.62
CA THR A 156 19.53 73.12 51.80
C THR A 156 19.34 73.62 53.23
N ALA A 157 19.69 72.84 54.25
CA ALA A 157 19.62 73.29 55.65
C ALA A 157 20.56 74.47 55.92
N GLU A 158 21.80 74.43 55.42
CA GLU A 158 22.75 75.54 55.51
C GLU A 158 22.24 76.79 54.80
N ALA A 159 21.70 76.65 53.59
CA ALA A 159 21.12 77.75 52.82
C ALA A 159 19.92 78.39 53.55
N ILE A 160 19.05 77.58 54.18
CA ILE A 160 17.92 78.07 54.97
C ILE A 160 18.40 78.83 56.22
N VAL A 161 19.40 78.32 56.95
CA VAL A 161 19.97 79.00 58.14
C VAL A 161 20.59 80.34 57.75
N ALA A 162 21.29 80.40 56.62
CA ALA A 162 21.84 81.64 56.08
C ALA A 162 20.75 82.63 55.67
N ALA A 163 19.70 82.17 54.98
CA ALA A 163 18.57 83.01 54.56
C ALA A 163 17.77 83.60 55.74
N LEU A 164 17.70 82.88 56.86
CA LEU A 164 17.06 83.33 58.11
C LEU A 164 17.96 84.24 58.97
N GLY A 165 19.16 84.59 58.48
CA GLY A 165 20.07 85.53 59.15
C GLY A 165 20.99 84.92 60.21
N GLY A 166 21.05 83.59 60.31
CA GLY A 166 21.99 82.87 61.17
C GLY A 166 23.34 82.58 60.49
N LYS A 167 24.42 82.42 61.27
CA LYS A 167 25.66 81.80 60.76
C LYS A 167 25.50 80.28 60.80
N ALA A 168 25.48 79.64 59.63
CA ALA A 168 25.50 78.19 59.53
C ALA A 168 26.82 77.66 60.10
N ASP A 169 26.72 76.83 61.15
CA ASP A 169 27.82 76.04 61.67
C ASP A 169 27.68 74.63 61.06
N GLY A 170 28.48 74.35 60.03
CA GLY A 170 28.36 73.12 59.23
C GLY A 170 28.48 71.85 60.08
N ALA A 171 29.21 71.88 61.20
CA ALA A 171 29.30 70.73 62.11
C ALA A 171 27.97 70.47 62.84
N LYS A 172 27.26 71.53 63.25
CA LYS A 172 25.95 71.40 63.92
C LYS A 172 24.84 71.04 62.95
N VAL A 173 24.87 71.60 61.73
CA VAL A 173 23.89 71.27 60.69
C VAL A 173 24.06 69.82 60.24
N ALA A 174 25.29 69.37 60.00
CA ALA A 174 25.56 67.97 59.66
C ALA A 174 25.12 66.99 60.77
N ALA A 175 25.35 67.32 62.04
CA ALA A 175 24.89 66.50 63.16
C ALA A 175 23.36 66.40 63.24
N ALA A 176 22.65 67.53 63.09
CA ALA A 176 21.19 67.58 63.15
C ALA A 176 20.53 66.86 61.97
N VAL A 177 21.08 66.98 60.76
CA VAL A 177 20.59 66.26 59.57
C VAL A 177 20.83 64.76 59.72
N ALA A 178 22.01 64.34 60.19
CA ALA A 178 22.32 62.93 60.41
C ALA A 178 21.45 62.28 61.49
N GLU A 179 21.07 63.02 62.55
CA GLU A 179 20.12 62.55 63.57
C GLU A 179 18.71 62.36 63.00
N ARG A 180 18.26 63.27 62.13
CA ARG A 180 16.95 63.18 61.48
C ARG A 180 16.84 62.13 60.38
N MET A 181 17.95 61.77 59.73
CA MET A 181 18.00 60.70 58.73
C MET A 181 18.02 59.29 59.36
N LYS A 182 18.28 59.17 60.67
CA LYS A 182 18.32 57.89 61.42
C LYS A 182 17.00 57.53 62.11
N GLY A 183 16.03 58.46 62.15
CA GLY A 183 14.69 58.25 62.73
C GLY A 183 13.66 57.86 61.68
#